data_AF-J9GBZ3-F1
#
_entry.id   AF-J9GBZ3-F1
#
_cell.length_a   1.000
_cell.length_b   1.000
_cell.length_c   1.000
_cell.angle_alpha   90.00
_cell.angle_beta   90.00
_cell.angle_gamma   90.00
#
_symmetry.space_group_name_H-M   'P 1'
#
loop_
_entity.id
_entity.type
_entity.pdbx_description
1 polymer ?
#
loop_
_entity_poly.entity_id
_entity_poly.type
_entity_poly.pdbx_seq_one_letter_code
_entity_poly.pdbx_strand_id
1 'polypeptide(L)'
;MNIIGIVCEYNPFHNGHAYHLMMSRQALGEDAAVICVMSGDFMQRGEAAVYSKFARAEAACRCGANLVIELPLPWSLSSAESFARGSVGILSAMGATHLSFGSETGEIEPLKKLSELLIKPEFNEKIKDVLNRDGNLSFAAARQIAAEEEVGELSQQLELPNNILAIEYLKAIYELQLPIIPMTVQRFGSGHDMKHGGSGPKSATELRNMLKIRKKPE
;
A
#
# COMPACT_ATOMS: atom_id res chain seq x y z
N MET A 1 12.01 15.50 -14.96
CA MET A 1 12.54 14.16 -14.63
C MET A 1 11.50 13.45 -13.80
N ASN A 2 11.14 12.21 -14.15
CA ASN A 2 10.15 11.44 -13.40
C ASN A 2 10.83 10.79 -12.19
N ILE A 3 10.21 10.96 -11.03
CA ILE A 3 10.61 10.33 -9.76
C ILE A 3 9.42 9.53 -9.24
N ILE A 4 9.59 8.21 -9.15
CA ILE A 4 8.63 7.24 -8.64
C ILE A 4 8.85 7.10 -7.13
N GLY A 5 7.86 7.46 -6.35
CA GLY A 5 7.77 7.14 -4.93
C GLY A 5 7.10 5.78 -4.72
N ILE A 6 7.64 4.97 -3.82
CA ILE A 6 7.04 3.71 -3.38
C ILE A 6 7.04 3.67 -1.86
N VAL A 7 5.91 3.32 -1.26
CA VAL A 7 5.82 3.04 0.17
C VAL A 7 5.91 1.53 0.37
N CYS A 8 6.80 1.06 1.25
CA CYS A 8 7.08 -0.37 1.35
C CYS A 8 7.50 -0.84 2.76
N GLU A 9 7.49 -2.16 2.93
CA GLU A 9 7.95 -2.83 4.15
C GLU A 9 9.03 -3.89 3.87
N TYR A 10 8.95 -4.55 2.70
CA TYR A 10 9.89 -5.57 2.23
C TYR A 10 10.23 -6.63 3.29
N ASN A 11 9.20 -7.26 3.86
CA ASN A 11 9.33 -8.18 4.99
C ASN A 11 8.97 -9.66 4.66
N PRO A 12 9.74 -10.41 3.84
CA PRO A 12 11.00 -10.05 3.17
C PRO A 12 10.79 -9.37 1.81
N PHE A 13 11.87 -8.83 1.22
CA PHE A 13 11.89 -8.52 -0.21
C PHE A 13 11.68 -9.81 -1.02
N HIS A 14 10.90 -9.76 -2.10
CA HIS A 14 10.51 -10.95 -2.88
C HIS A 14 10.12 -10.60 -4.32
N ASN A 15 9.87 -11.60 -5.16
CA ASN A 15 9.61 -11.41 -6.60
C ASN A 15 8.41 -10.50 -6.91
N GLY A 16 7.36 -10.50 -6.07
CA GLY A 16 6.28 -9.53 -6.20
C GLY A 16 6.73 -8.06 -6.05
N HIS A 17 7.72 -7.77 -5.18
CA HIS A 17 8.27 -6.43 -5.02
C HIS A 17 9.16 -6.04 -6.19
N ALA A 18 10.00 -6.97 -6.67
CA ALA A 18 10.81 -6.76 -7.88
C ALA A 18 9.92 -6.50 -9.11
N TYR A 19 8.82 -7.25 -9.24
CA TYR A 19 7.82 -7.04 -10.27
C TYR A 19 7.19 -5.64 -10.17
N HIS A 20 6.75 -5.22 -8.97
CA HIS A 20 6.17 -3.89 -8.78
C HIS A 20 7.15 -2.77 -9.17
N LEU A 21 8.42 -2.87 -8.77
CA LEU A 21 9.48 -1.93 -9.16
C LEU A 21 9.67 -1.87 -10.68
N MET A 22 9.79 -3.03 -11.32
CA MET A 22 9.96 -3.16 -12.77
C MET A 22 8.78 -2.54 -13.52
N MET A 23 7.54 -2.89 -13.17
CA MET A 23 6.35 -2.35 -13.84
C MET A 23 6.19 -0.85 -13.63
N SER A 24 6.57 -0.34 -12.45
CA SER A 24 6.52 1.10 -12.17
C SER A 24 7.46 1.88 -13.07
N ARG A 25 8.69 1.37 -13.29
CA ARG A 25 9.64 1.96 -14.23
C ARG A 25 9.16 1.82 -15.68
N GLN A 26 8.67 0.65 -16.07
CA GLN A 26 8.15 0.44 -17.42
C GLN A 26 7.05 1.44 -17.78
N ALA A 27 6.20 1.82 -16.82
CA ALA A 27 5.12 2.77 -17.04
C ALA A 27 5.57 4.24 -17.18
N LEU A 28 6.71 4.64 -16.60
CA LEU A 28 7.18 6.05 -16.60
C LEU A 28 8.50 6.30 -17.33
N GLY A 29 9.21 5.25 -17.75
CA GLY A 29 10.53 5.29 -18.35
C GLY A 29 11.60 4.63 -17.49
N GLU A 30 12.53 3.91 -18.12
CA GLU A 30 13.64 3.22 -17.44
C GLU A 30 14.64 4.17 -16.75
N ASP A 31 14.65 5.45 -17.15
CA ASP A 31 15.43 6.52 -16.56
C ASP A 31 14.77 7.15 -15.32
N ALA A 32 13.52 6.77 -15.01
CA ALA A 32 12.83 7.27 -13.82
C ALA A 32 13.55 6.82 -12.54
N ALA A 33 13.85 7.78 -11.67
CA ALA A 33 14.42 7.49 -10.37
C ALA A 33 13.35 6.89 -9.45
N VAL A 34 13.73 5.93 -8.62
CA VAL A 34 12.85 5.26 -7.66
C VAL A 34 13.30 5.58 -6.24
N ILE A 35 12.39 6.18 -5.46
CA ILE A 35 12.57 6.47 -4.04
C ILE A 35 11.60 5.59 -3.26
N CYS A 36 12.13 4.78 -2.35
CA CYS A 36 11.32 3.98 -1.43
C CYS A 36 11.29 4.64 -0.05
N VAL A 37 10.10 4.84 0.51
CA VAL A 37 9.91 5.09 1.95
C VAL A 37 9.52 3.77 2.61
N MET A 38 10.44 3.22 3.39
CA MET A 38 10.38 1.86 3.91
C MET A 38 10.21 1.84 5.42
N SER A 39 9.27 1.04 5.95
CA SER A 39 9.18 0.77 7.39
C SER A 39 10.55 0.34 7.96
N GLY A 40 10.90 0.88 9.13
CA GLY A 40 12.08 0.50 9.90
C GLY A 40 11.96 -0.91 10.48
N ASP A 41 12.51 -1.15 11.66
CA ASP A 41 12.53 -2.50 12.24
C ASP A 41 11.15 -3.04 12.69
N PHE A 42 10.13 -2.20 12.66
CA PHE A 42 8.73 -2.56 12.96
C PHE A 42 7.80 -2.15 11.82
N MET A 43 6.87 -3.06 11.49
CA MET A 43 5.91 -2.97 10.39
C MET A 43 4.58 -2.38 10.86
N GLN A 44 3.77 -1.90 9.93
CA GLN A 44 2.42 -1.35 10.15
C GLN A 44 1.51 -2.26 10.97
N ARG A 45 1.66 -3.58 10.78
CA ARG A 45 0.86 -4.58 11.50
C ARG A 45 1.35 -4.87 12.92
N GLY A 46 2.32 -4.10 13.43
CA GLY A 46 2.91 -4.31 14.75
C GLY A 46 3.92 -5.45 14.83
N GLU A 47 4.30 -6.04 13.69
CA GLU A 47 5.28 -7.13 13.64
C GLU A 47 6.72 -6.58 13.53
N ALA A 48 7.67 -7.25 14.17
CA ALA A 48 9.08 -7.00 13.90
C ALA A 48 9.47 -7.48 12.48
N ALA A 49 10.41 -6.77 11.84
CA ALA A 49 11.02 -7.19 10.59
C ALA A 49 11.69 -8.57 10.73
N VAL A 50 11.56 -9.43 9.71
CA VAL A 50 12.22 -10.74 9.68
C VAL A 50 13.74 -10.63 9.52
N TYR A 51 14.25 -9.48 9.05
CA TYR A 51 15.65 -9.10 9.07
C TYR A 51 15.83 -7.57 9.07
N SER A 52 17.06 -7.15 9.41
CA SER A 52 17.48 -5.75 9.57
C SER A 52 16.99 -4.81 8.46
N LYS A 53 16.54 -3.61 8.83
CA LYS A 53 16.21 -2.53 7.88
C LYS A 53 17.33 -2.21 6.89
N PHE A 54 18.59 -2.32 7.30
CA PHE A 54 19.73 -2.07 6.40
C PHE A 54 19.82 -3.11 5.28
N ALA A 55 19.64 -4.39 5.60
CA ALA A 55 19.64 -5.45 4.60
C ALA A 55 18.40 -5.41 3.70
N ARG A 56 17.24 -4.97 4.21
CA ARG A 56 16.04 -4.72 3.38
C ARG A 56 16.26 -3.57 2.40
N ALA A 57 16.87 -2.48 2.87
CA ALA A 57 17.23 -1.35 2.02
C ALA A 57 18.25 -1.76 0.95
N GLU A 58 19.27 -2.54 1.32
CA GLU A 58 20.24 -3.09 0.36
C GLU A 58 19.55 -3.94 -0.71
N ALA A 59 18.65 -4.84 -0.32
CA ALA A 59 17.89 -5.67 -1.26
C ALA A 59 17.07 -4.82 -2.24
N ALA A 60 16.40 -3.76 -1.75
CA ALA A 60 15.67 -2.84 -2.59
C ALA A 60 16.58 -2.11 -3.60
N CYS A 61 17.73 -1.60 -3.15
CA CYS A 61 18.69 -0.92 -4.02
C CYS A 61 19.25 -1.85 -5.10
N ARG A 62 19.61 -3.09 -4.74
CA ARG A 62 20.07 -4.12 -5.68
C ARG A 62 19.02 -4.49 -6.73
N CYS A 63 17.74 -4.25 -6.45
CA CYS A 63 16.63 -4.52 -7.35
C CYS A 63 16.05 -3.28 -8.04
N GLY A 64 16.74 -2.13 -7.98
CA GLY A 64 16.41 -0.95 -8.79
C GLY A 64 15.85 0.24 -8.01
N ALA A 65 15.76 0.22 -6.69
CA ALA A 65 15.56 1.45 -5.92
C ALA A 65 16.82 2.34 -6.00
N ASN A 66 16.67 3.64 -6.23
CA ASN A 66 17.78 4.60 -6.23
C ASN A 66 18.05 5.15 -4.82
N LEU A 67 17.01 5.25 -4.00
CA LEU A 67 17.08 5.74 -2.63
C LEU A 67 16.08 4.99 -1.75
N VAL A 68 16.49 4.65 -0.53
CA VAL A 68 15.61 4.08 0.49
C VAL A 68 15.69 4.95 1.74
N ILE A 69 14.53 5.41 2.21
CA ILE A 69 14.38 6.28 3.37
C ILE A 69 13.57 5.53 4.40
N GLU A 70 14.00 5.57 5.65
CA GLU A 70 13.23 4.97 6.75
C GLU A 70 11.96 5.80 7.01
N LEU A 71 10.80 5.14 7.03
CA LEU A 71 9.57 5.70 7.57
C LEU A 71 9.69 5.75 9.11
N PRO A 72 9.65 6.94 9.73
CA PRO A 72 9.81 7.05 11.17
C PRO A 72 8.74 6.28 11.95
N LEU A 73 9.14 5.74 13.10
CA LEU A 73 8.33 4.84 13.92
C LEU A 73 6.90 5.35 14.24
N PRO A 74 6.68 6.65 14.55
CA PRO A 74 5.33 7.16 14.80
C PRO A 74 4.36 6.97 13.63
N TRP A 75 4.88 6.91 12.40
CA TRP A 75 4.11 6.68 11.19
C TRP A 75 4.11 5.20 10.82
N SER A 76 5.23 4.49 10.99
CA SER A 76 5.32 3.08 10.61
C SER A 76 4.46 2.18 11.49
N LEU A 77 4.30 2.47 12.78
CA LEU A 77 3.44 1.74 13.73
C LEU A 77 2.10 2.46 13.95
N SER A 78 1.35 2.66 12.87
CA SER A 78 0.09 3.41 12.94
C SER A 78 -0.99 2.81 12.03
N SER A 79 -2.20 3.38 12.10
CA SER A 79 -3.29 3.02 11.19
C SER A 79 -2.89 3.27 9.73
N ALA A 80 -3.61 2.68 8.77
CA ALA A 80 -3.37 2.91 7.34
C ALA A 80 -3.40 4.39 6.96
N GLU A 81 -4.28 5.17 7.59
CA GLU A 81 -4.38 6.62 7.39
C GLU A 81 -3.09 7.35 7.82
N SER A 82 -2.61 7.13 9.05
CA SER A 82 -1.39 7.78 9.55
C SER A 82 -0.14 7.28 8.83
N PHE A 83 -0.09 5.99 8.50
CA PHE A 83 0.98 5.37 7.72
C PHE A 83 1.07 6.00 6.32
N ALA A 84 -0.06 6.15 5.63
CA ALA A 84 -0.16 6.81 4.33
C ALA A 84 0.23 8.28 4.41
N ARG A 85 -0.33 9.04 5.39
CA ARG A 85 -0.02 10.46 5.58
C ARG A 85 1.47 10.72 5.75
N GLY A 86 2.14 9.97 6.63
CA GLY A 86 3.57 10.13 6.89
C GLY A 86 4.43 9.73 5.70
N SER A 87 4.14 8.58 5.09
CA SER A 87 4.96 8.05 3.99
C SER A 87 4.83 8.85 2.70
N VAL A 88 3.61 9.23 2.31
CA VAL A 88 3.35 10.06 1.12
C VAL A 88 3.91 11.47 1.32
N GLY A 89 3.79 12.05 2.52
CA GLY A 89 4.39 13.34 2.85
C GLY A 89 5.92 13.34 2.69
N ILE A 90 6.60 12.29 3.18
CA ILE A 90 8.05 12.13 2.99
C ILE A 90 8.39 12.00 1.50
N LEU A 91 7.66 11.19 0.75
CA LEU A 91 7.89 11.03 -0.70
C LEU A 91 7.76 12.37 -1.43
N SER A 92 6.73 13.16 -1.13
CA SER A 92 6.56 14.49 -1.72
C SER A 92 7.71 15.42 -1.36
N ALA A 93 8.15 15.43 -0.10
CA ALA A 93 9.25 16.27 0.36
C ALA A 93 10.58 15.91 -0.33
N MET A 94 10.73 14.66 -0.76
CA MET A 94 11.88 14.15 -1.51
C MET A 94 11.76 14.36 -3.03
N GLY A 95 10.71 15.04 -3.48
CA GLY A 95 10.49 15.38 -4.89
C GLY A 95 9.88 14.25 -5.72
N ALA A 96 9.26 13.24 -5.10
CA ALA A 96 8.50 12.25 -5.85
C ALA A 96 7.40 12.94 -6.67
N THR A 97 7.41 12.68 -7.98
CA THR A 97 6.41 13.20 -8.93
C THR A 97 5.23 12.25 -9.08
N HIS A 98 5.47 10.96 -8.86
CA HIS A 98 4.49 9.90 -8.98
C HIS A 98 4.54 9.03 -7.74
N LEU A 99 3.40 8.47 -7.33
CA LEU A 99 3.33 7.46 -6.27
C LEU A 99 2.83 6.15 -6.89
N SER A 100 3.68 5.13 -6.87
CA SER A 100 3.32 3.79 -7.33
C SER A 100 3.04 2.87 -6.15
N PHE A 101 1.88 2.22 -6.19
CA PHE A 101 1.47 1.20 -5.23
C PHE A 101 0.91 -0.02 -5.95
N GLY A 102 0.91 -1.17 -5.26
CA GLY A 102 0.20 -2.35 -5.76
C GLY A 102 -1.28 -2.27 -5.38
N SER A 103 -2.18 -2.71 -6.26
CA SER A 103 -3.61 -2.84 -5.95
C SER A 103 -4.18 -4.15 -6.50
N GLU A 104 -5.22 -4.69 -5.87
CA GLU A 104 -5.92 -5.85 -6.41
C GLU A 104 -6.66 -5.52 -7.71
N THR A 105 -7.23 -4.31 -7.80
CA THR A 105 -8.01 -3.89 -8.97
C THR A 105 -7.15 -3.59 -10.21
N GLY A 106 -5.90 -3.16 -10.04
CA GLY A 106 -5.05 -2.72 -11.16
C GLY A 106 -5.47 -1.41 -11.83
N GLU A 107 -6.60 -0.83 -11.43
CA GLU A 107 -7.17 0.39 -12.00
C GLU A 107 -7.15 1.54 -11.00
N ILE A 108 -6.79 2.74 -11.46
CA ILE A 108 -6.67 3.91 -10.58
C ILE A 108 -8.02 4.61 -10.34
N GLU A 109 -8.89 4.63 -11.34
CA GLU A 109 -10.14 5.41 -11.31
C GLU A 109 -11.14 4.96 -10.23
N PRO A 110 -11.37 3.64 -9.99
CA PRO A 110 -12.19 3.19 -8.87
C PRO A 110 -11.68 3.67 -7.51
N LEU A 111 -10.35 3.63 -7.32
CA LEU A 111 -9.70 4.04 -6.08
C LEU A 111 -9.79 5.55 -5.87
N LYS A 112 -9.63 6.36 -6.93
CA LYS A 112 -9.81 7.81 -6.87
C LYS A 112 -11.21 8.20 -6.45
N LYS A 113 -12.24 7.65 -7.10
CA LYS A 113 -13.65 7.94 -6.79
C LYS A 113 -13.99 7.67 -5.34
N LEU A 114 -13.53 6.53 -4.80
CA LEU A 114 -13.71 6.21 -3.39
C LEU A 114 -12.96 7.19 -2.48
N SER A 115 -11.71 7.50 -2.81
CA SER A 115 -10.91 8.42 -2.00
C SER A 115 -11.53 9.81 -1.94
N GLU A 116 -12.03 10.32 -3.06
CA GLU A 116 -12.75 11.59 -3.15
C GLU A 116 -14.08 11.58 -2.38
N LEU A 117 -14.80 10.46 -2.38
CA LEU A 117 -15.99 10.31 -1.55
C LEU A 117 -15.63 10.35 -0.06
N LEU A 118 -14.60 9.62 0.34
CA LEU A 118 -14.23 9.38 1.73
C LEU A 118 -13.63 10.61 2.43
N ILE A 119 -13.09 11.58 1.68
CA ILE A 119 -12.63 12.86 2.25
C ILE A 119 -13.75 13.88 2.46
N LYS A 120 -14.95 13.65 1.92
CA LYS A 120 -16.06 14.60 2.03
C LYS A 120 -16.59 14.65 3.47
N PRO A 121 -16.73 15.85 4.07
CA PRO A 121 -17.34 15.99 5.38
C PRO A 121 -18.75 15.36 5.45
N GLU A 122 -19.53 15.46 4.37
CA GLU A 122 -20.87 14.90 4.28
C GLU A 122 -20.87 13.37 4.37
N PHE A 123 -19.80 12.71 3.90
CA PHE A 123 -19.69 11.26 4.00
C PHE A 123 -19.40 10.83 5.45
N ASN A 124 -18.63 11.61 6.21
CA ASN A 124 -18.42 11.34 7.63
C ASN A 124 -19.73 11.39 8.43
N GLU A 125 -20.66 12.28 8.08
CA GLU A 125 -21.99 12.28 8.69
C GLU A 125 -22.79 11.01 8.35
N LYS A 126 -22.70 10.50 7.11
CA LYS A 126 -23.32 9.20 6.75
C LYS A 126 -22.75 8.04 7.57
N ILE A 127 -21.43 8.01 7.80
CA ILE A 127 -20.81 6.98 8.66
C ILE A 127 -21.36 7.07 10.08
N LYS A 128 -21.48 8.29 10.64
CA LYS A 128 -22.05 8.51 11.98
C LYS A 128 -23.51 8.06 12.05
N ASP A 129 -24.30 8.35 11.03
CA ASP A 129 -25.70 7.89 10.96
C ASP A 129 -25.79 6.37 11.00
N VAL A 130 -24.93 5.66 10.26
CA VAL A 130 -24.86 4.18 10.31
C VAL A 130 -24.45 3.68 11.71
N LEU A 131 -23.45 4.30 12.34
CA LEU A 131 -23.05 3.95 13.72
C LEU A 131 -24.16 4.20 14.74
N ASN A 132 -24.98 5.23 14.54
CA ASN A 132 -26.13 5.53 15.41
C ASN A 132 -27.28 4.54 15.22
N ARG A 133 -27.41 3.89 14.05
CA ARG A 133 -28.39 2.83 13.81
C ARG A 133 -28.04 1.54 14.54
N ASP A 134 -26.75 1.22 14.67
CA ASP A 134 -26.25 0.05 15.40
C ASP A 134 -24.90 0.34 16.08
N GLY A 135 -24.94 0.54 17.40
CA GLY A 135 -23.76 0.84 18.21
C GLY A 135 -22.76 -0.32 18.36
N ASN A 136 -23.07 -1.52 17.87
CA ASN A 136 -22.13 -2.65 17.84
C ASN A 136 -21.23 -2.65 16.59
N LEU A 137 -21.52 -1.81 15.60
CA LEU A 137 -20.71 -1.72 14.39
C LEU A 137 -19.36 -1.08 14.67
N SER A 138 -18.30 -1.69 14.14
CA SER A 138 -17.00 -1.04 14.07
C SER A 138 -17.04 0.13 13.07
N PHE A 139 -16.13 1.10 13.23
CA PHE A 139 -16.00 2.19 12.26
C PHE A 139 -15.78 1.70 10.83
N ALA A 140 -14.97 0.65 10.64
CA ALA A 140 -14.72 0.07 9.32
C ALA A 140 -15.99 -0.55 8.72
N ALA A 141 -16.80 -1.26 9.53
CA ALA A 141 -18.06 -1.83 9.08
C ALA A 141 -19.09 -0.74 8.73
N ALA A 142 -19.21 0.30 9.55
CA ALA A 142 -20.09 1.43 9.26
C ALA A 142 -19.66 2.19 8.00
N ARG A 143 -18.35 2.39 7.80
CA ARG A 143 -17.78 2.95 6.57
C ARG A 143 -18.11 2.12 5.34
N GLN A 144 -18.04 0.78 5.45
CA GLN A 144 -18.39 -0.13 4.35
C GLN A 144 -19.86 0.01 3.96
N ILE A 145 -20.76 -0.05 4.95
CA ILE A 145 -22.21 0.08 4.73
C ILE A 145 -22.54 1.45 4.12
N ALA A 146 -22.02 2.54 4.69
CA ALA A 146 -22.26 3.89 4.16
C ALA A 146 -21.73 4.06 2.73
N ALA A 147 -20.61 3.41 2.39
CA ALA A 147 -20.06 3.42 1.04
C ALA A 147 -20.93 2.60 0.08
N GLU A 148 -21.41 1.43 0.49
CA GLU A 148 -22.32 0.60 -0.31
C GLU A 148 -23.63 1.33 -0.61
N GLU A 149 -24.20 2.04 0.37
CA GLU A 149 -25.40 2.87 0.18
C GLU A 149 -25.20 3.99 -0.85
N GLU A 150 -23.97 4.51 -1.00
CA GLU A 150 -23.67 5.65 -1.87
C GLU A 150 -23.19 5.28 -3.28
N VAL A 151 -22.30 4.28 -3.36
CA VAL A 151 -21.59 3.94 -4.61
C VAL A 151 -21.79 2.49 -5.06
N GLY A 152 -22.63 1.72 -4.37
CA GLY A 152 -22.95 0.33 -4.71
C GLY A 152 -21.71 -0.56 -4.75
N GLU A 153 -21.59 -1.41 -5.77
CA GLU A 153 -20.52 -2.40 -5.92
C GLU A 153 -19.10 -1.82 -5.85
N LEU A 154 -18.92 -0.51 -6.11
CA LEU A 154 -17.62 0.14 -5.96
C LEU A 154 -17.11 0.05 -4.52
N SER A 155 -17.98 -0.05 -3.51
CA SER A 155 -17.60 -0.19 -2.10
C SER A 155 -16.76 -1.45 -1.82
N GLN A 156 -16.85 -2.49 -2.65
CA GLN A 156 -16.08 -3.73 -2.48
C GLN A 156 -14.57 -3.51 -2.48
N GLN A 157 -14.09 -2.41 -3.07
CA GLN A 157 -12.65 -2.09 -3.04
C GLN A 157 -12.15 -1.76 -1.62
N LEU A 158 -13.02 -1.42 -0.68
CA LEU A 158 -12.70 -1.16 0.73
C LEU A 158 -12.52 -2.44 1.56
N GLU A 159 -12.71 -3.62 0.97
CA GLU A 159 -12.52 -4.92 1.64
C GLU A 159 -11.14 -5.53 1.33
N LEU A 160 -10.48 -5.03 0.28
CA LEU A 160 -9.23 -5.59 -0.23
C LEU A 160 -8.02 -4.84 0.38
N PRO A 161 -7.05 -5.56 0.97
CA PRO A 161 -6.05 -4.94 1.84
C PRO A 161 -5.12 -3.96 1.11
N ASN A 162 -4.74 -4.21 -0.15
CA ASN A 162 -3.87 -3.28 -0.87
C ASN A 162 -4.67 -2.10 -1.42
N ASN A 163 -5.92 -2.31 -1.82
CA ASN A 163 -6.84 -1.24 -2.21
C ASN A 163 -7.16 -0.29 -1.04
N ILE A 164 -7.40 -0.80 0.18
CA ILE A 164 -7.59 0.04 1.38
C ILE A 164 -6.40 0.96 1.55
N LEU A 165 -5.18 0.41 1.49
CA LEU A 165 -3.96 1.18 1.66
C LEU A 165 -3.76 2.20 0.51
N ALA A 166 -4.08 1.82 -0.72
CA ALA A 166 -4.08 2.70 -1.88
C ALA A 166 -5.04 3.90 -1.71
N ILE A 167 -6.25 3.65 -1.20
CA ILE A 167 -7.23 4.70 -0.91
C ILE A 167 -6.68 5.66 0.15
N GLU A 168 -6.04 5.15 1.21
CA GLU A 168 -5.42 6.02 2.22
C GLU A 168 -4.25 6.84 1.64
N TYR A 169 -3.48 6.32 0.69
CA TYR A 169 -2.47 7.11 -0.04
C TYR A 169 -3.10 8.24 -0.85
N LEU A 170 -4.19 7.95 -1.57
CA LEU A 170 -4.90 8.95 -2.37
C LEU A 170 -5.52 10.03 -1.49
N LYS A 171 -6.15 9.65 -0.37
CA LYS A 171 -6.62 10.60 0.66
C LYS A 171 -5.48 11.50 1.14
N ALA A 172 -4.31 10.92 1.47
CA ALA A 172 -3.15 11.70 1.90
C ALA A 172 -2.68 12.69 0.82
N ILE A 173 -2.64 12.29 -0.45
CA ILE A 173 -2.32 13.20 -1.58
C ILE A 173 -3.30 14.38 -1.62
N TYR A 174 -4.61 14.11 -1.51
CA TYR A 174 -5.65 15.14 -1.62
C TYR A 174 -5.68 16.08 -0.42
N GLU A 175 -5.65 15.55 0.80
CA GLU A 175 -5.70 16.33 2.04
C GLU A 175 -4.45 17.20 2.23
N LEU A 176 -3.27 16.69 1.85
CA LEU A 176 -2.01 17.43 1.91
C LEU A 176 -1.77 18.29 0.66
N GLN A 177 -2.68 18.25 -0.33
CA GLN A 177 -2.60 19.00 -1.60
C GLN A 177 -1.26 18.79 -2.32
N LEU A 178 -0.80 17.54 -2.37
CA LEU A 178 0.53 17.22 -2.90
C LEU A 178 0.51 17.14 -4.43
N PRO A 179 1.56 17.63 -5.11
CA PRO A 179 1.70 17.54 -6.56
C PRO A 179 2.19 16.16 -7.01
N ILE A 180 1.56 15.10 -6.51
CA ILE A 180 1.91 13.70 -6.78
C ILE A 180 0.85 13.07 -7.67
N ILE A 181 1.28 12.45 -8.76
CA ILE A 181 0.40 11.68 -9.66
C ILE A 181 0.36 10.22 -9.19
N PRO A 182 -0.79 9.69 -8.75
CA PRO A 182 -0.87 8.31 -8.31
C PRO A 182 -0.95 7.35 -9.51
N MET A 183 -0.30 6.20 -9.38
CA MET A 183 -0.33 5.11 -10.33
C MET A 183 -0.40 3.77 -9.58
N THR A 184 -0.97 2.76 -10.21
CA THR A 184 -1.08 1.43 -9.62
C THR A 184 -0.53 0.35 -10.53
N VAL A 185 -0.03 -0.71 -9.91
CA VAL A 185 0.34 -1.96 -10.59
C VAL A 185 -0.54 -3.07 -10.04
N GLN A 186 -1.20 -3.81 -10.93
CA GLN A 186 -2.03 -4.93 -10.52
C GLN A 186 -1.20 -6.00 -9.81
N ARG A 187 -1.67 -6.44 -8.65
CA ARG A 187 -1.05 -7.55 -7.92
C ARG A 187 -1.55 -8.87 -8.49
N PHE A 188 -0.61 -9.75 -8.82
CA PHE A 188 -0.91 -11.16 -9.05
C PHE A 188 -0.83 -11.86 -7.70
N GLY A 189 -1.93 -12.49 -7.29
CA GLY A 189 -2.04 -13.17 -6.00
C GLY A 189 -1.04 -14.32 -5.84
N SER A 190 -0.89 -14.78 -4.60
CA SER A 190 -0.13 -15.99 -4.25
C SER A 190 -0.89 -17.30 -4.52
N GLY A 191 -1.90 -17.27 -5.38
CA GLY A 191 -2.66 -18.44 -5.83
C GLY A 191 -2.87 -18.37 -7.34
N HIS A 192 -2.62 -19.50 -8.00
CA HIS A 192 -3.09 -20.04 -9.30
C HIS A 192 -3.64 -19.15 -10.45
N ASP A 193 -3.54 -17.82 -10.42
CA ASP A 193 -4.12 -16.91 -11.42
C ASP A 193 -3.09 -16.45 -12.45
N MET A 194 -2.14 -17.30 -12.79
CA MET A 194 -1.39 -17.16 -14.03
C MET A 194 -2.04 -18.10 -15.05
N LYS A 195 -2.55 -17.53 -16.15
CA LYS A 195 -3.07 -18.26 -17.34
C LYS A 195 -2.05 -19.23 -17.99
N HIS A 196 -0.91 -19.47 -17.36
CA HIS A 196 0.22 -20.28 -17.84
C HIS A 196 0.68 -21.35 -16.82
N GLY A 197 -0.15 -21.77 -15.86
CA GLY A 197 0.10 -23.00 -15.09
C GLY A 197 1.27 -22.96 -14.09
N GLY A 198 1.77 -21.78 -13.75
CA GLY A 198 2.76 -21.59 -12.68
C GLY A 198 2.11 -21.06 -11.40
N SER A 199 2.62 -21.47 -10.22
CA SER A 199 2.28 -20.79 -8.96
C SER A 199 2.83 -19.37 -9.00
N GLY A 200 1.98 -18.36 -8.79
CA GLY A 200 2.37 -16.95 -8.68
C GLY A 200 3.44 -16.69 -7.60
N PRO A 201 4.01 -15.47 -7.55
CA PRO A 201 4.98 -15.13 -6.52
C PRO A 201 4.35 -15.31 -5.12
N LYS A 202 5.05 -16.02 -4.24
CA LYS A 202 4.62 -16.17 -2.84
C LYS A 202 4.55 -14.82 -2.15
N SER A 203 3.51 -14.64 -1.35
CA SER A 203 3.35 -13.48 -0.48
C SER A 203 4.43 -13.42 0.59
N ALA A 204 4.67 -12.21 1.11
CA ALA A 204 5.58 -12.00 2.23
C ALA A 204 5.23 -12.89 3.44
N THR A 205 3.94 -13.04 3.76
CA THR A 205 3.46 -13.87 4.88
C THR A 205 3.79 -15.36 4.66
N GLU A 206 3.56 -15.89 3.47
CA GLU A 206 3.91 -17.29 3.15
C GLU A 206 5.42 -17.53 3.28
N LEU A 207 6.23 -16.60 2.78
CA LEU A 207 7.70 -16.69 2.91
C LEU A 207 8.13 -16.65 4.38
N ARG A 208 7.55 -15.77 5.21
CA ARG A 208 7.81 -15.74 6.66
C ARG A 208 7.41 -17.06 7.34
N ASN A 209 6.29 -17.67 6.94
CA ASN A 209 5.87 -18.96 7.47
C ASN A 209 6.82 -20.10 7.07
N MET A 210 7.30 -20.12 5.83
CA MET A 210 8.31 -21.09 5.37
C MET A 210 9.63 -20.97 6.14
N LEU A 211 10.05 -19.74 6.47
CA LEU A 211 11.25 -19.50 7.30
C LEU A 211 11.08 -20.01 8.73
N LYS A 212 9.87 -19.91 9.31
CA LYS A 212 9.57 -20.45 10.65
C LYS A 212 9.61 -21.97 10.66
N ILE A 213 9.07 -22.64 9.63
CA ILE A 213 9.04 -24.10 9.53
C ILE A 213 10.47 -24.68 9.42
N ARG A 214 11.35 -24.03 8.67
CA ARG A 214 12.78 -24.43 8.58
C ARG A 214 13.58 -24.25 9.88
N LYS A 215 13.07 -23.49 10.84
CA LYS A 215 13.71 -23.20 12.13
C LYS A 215 13.25 -24.12 13.27
N LYS A 216 12.53 -25.23 13.01
CA LYS A 216 12.39 -26.31 13.99
C LYS A 216 13.49 -27.36 13.72
N PRO A 217 14.62 -27.36 14.46
CA PRO A 217 15.42 -28.56 14.57
C PRO A 217 14.65 -29.60 15.38
N GLU A 218 14.81 -30.88 15.04
CA GLU A 218 14.62 -31.97 16.02
C GLU A 218 15.65 -31.86 17.14
#